data_AF-A0A291RLM0-F1
#
_entry.id   AF-A0A291RLM0-F1
#
_cell.length_a   1.000
_cell.length_b   1.000
_cell.length_c   1.000
_cell.angle_alpha   90.00
_cell.angle_beta   90.00
_cell.angle_gamma   90.00
#
_symmetry.space_group_name_H-M   'P 1'
#
loop_
_entity.id
_entity.type
_entity.pdbx_description
1 polymer ?
#
loop_
_entity_poly.entity_id
_entity_poly.type
_entity_poly.pdbx_seq_one_letter_code
_entity_poly.pdbx_strand_id
1 'polypeptide(L)'
;MTEILLKLTARPIPYPPEVRDKLRVEAKEIIERYPQARSALLPLLHLVQGVEGYVSGTGIEFCAEQLGLTDAEVTAVATFYSMYRRTPTGDYHVGVCTNTLCAVMGGDRIFAELKQHLGIGHGETTADGAVTLEHVECNAACDYAPVVMVNWEFFDNQTPESARALVDSLRNGEQVTGTRSGAPLCTFRDTSRILAGFPDERTDANEGDPGEATLAGLRCARATSVPEQPVHTSPFEERGESEGGNR
;
A
#
# COMPACT_ATOMS: atom_id res chain seq x y z
N MET A 1 -15.50 -0.32 -23.74
CA MET A 1 -16.60 -0.13 -22.78
C MET A 1 -15.97 -0.19 -21.41
N THR A 2 -15.90 0.93 -20.70
CA THR A 2 -15.32 0.97 -19.35
C THR A 2 -16.18 0.09 -18.45
N GLU A 3 -15.67 -1.08 -18.07
CA GLU A 3 -16.32 -1.88 -17.03
C GLU A 3 -16.41 -1.02 -15.77
N ILE A 4 -17.63 -0.76 -15.32
CA ILE A 4 -17.88 -0.02 -14.09
C ILE A 4 -17.39 -0.94 -12.96
N LEU A 5 -16.20 -0.62 -12.42
CA LEU A 5 -15.48 -1.42 -11.42
C LEU A 5 -16.26 -1.65 -10.13
N LEU A 6 -17.24 -0.79 -9.83
CA LEU A 6 -18.24 -0.99 -8.80
C LEU A 6 -19.58 -1.30 -9.48
N LYS A 7 -20.13 -2.49 -9.29
CA LYS A 7 -21.49 -2.83 -9.75
C LYS A 7 -22.54 -2.09 -8.90
N LEU A 8 -22.58 -0.76 -9.02
CA LEU A 8 -23.46 0.15 -8.26
C LEU A 8 -24.95 -0.17 -8.47
N THR A 9 -25.29 -0.89 -9.53
CA THR A 9 -26.66 -1.34 -9.84
C THR A 9 -27.08 -2.61 -9.11
N ALA A 10 -26.14 -3.36 -8.53
CA ALA A 10 -26.47 -4.54 -7.75
C ALA A 10 -26.67 -4.13 -6.29
N ARG A 11 -27.83 -4.48 -5.71
CA ARG A 11 -28.08 -4.26 -4.29
C ARG A 11 -27.03 -5.04 -3.47
N PRO A 12 -26.34 -4.38 -2.52
CA PRO A 12 -25.41 -5.07 -1.64
C PRO A 12 -26.09 -6.22 -0.89
N ILE A 13 -25.37 -7.34 -0.75
CA ILE A 13 -25.80 -8.45 0.09
C ILE A 13 -25.29 -8.15 1.50
N PRO A 14 -26.15 -7.99 2.51
CA PRO A 14 -25.70 -7.70 3.87
C PRO A 14 -24.72 -8.76 4.39
N TYR A 15 -23.72 -8.33 5.17
CA TYR A 15 -22.85 -9.28 5.85
C TYR A 15 -23.65 -10.23 6.74
N PRO A 16 -23.21 -11.50 6.88
CA PRO A 16 -23.72 -12.39 7.91
C PRO A 16 -23.70 -11.71 9.30
N PRO A 17 -24.69 -11.94 10.17
CA PRO A 17 -24.82 -11.24 11.44
C PRO A 17 -23.54 -11.27 12.29
N GLU A 18 -22.87 -12.41 12.36
CA GLU A 18 -21.63 -12.61 13.12
C GLU A 18 -20.46 -11.75 12.58
N VAL A 19 -20.35 -11.61 11.26
CA VAL A 19 -19.34 -10.77 10.61
C VAL A 19 -19.67 -9.30 10.84
N ARG A 20 -20.95 -8.93 10.70
CA ARG A 20 -21.41 -7.56 10.92
C ARG A 20 -21.20 -7.11 12.37
N ASP A 21 -21.49 -7.98 13.34
CA ASP A 21 -21.31 -7.68 14.76
C ASP A 21 -19.84 -7.49 15.11
N LYS A 22 -18.96 -8.36 14.62
CA LYS A 22 -17.50 -8.19 14.78
C LYS A 22 -17.04 -6.85 14.18
N LEU A 23 -17.45 -6.55 12.94
CA LEU A 23 -17.11 -5.31 12.26
C LEU A 23 -17.61 -4.07 13.05
N ARG A 24 -18.80 -4.11 13.66
CA ARG A 24 -19.31 -3.00 14.48
C ARG A 24 -18.45 -2.72 15.70
N VAL A 25 -17.96 -3.77 16.36
CA VAL A 25 -17.07 -3.62 17.54
C VAL A 25 -15.75 -2.97 17.11
N GLU A 26 -15.14 -3.49 16.05
CA GLU A 26 -13.87 -3.00 15.52
C GLU A 26 -13.98 -1.58 14.93
N ALA A 27 -15.07 -1.29 14.22
CA ALA A 27 -15.34 0.03 13.69
C ALA A 27 -15.48 1.07 14.80
N LYS A 28 -16.16 0.72 15.89
CA LYS A 28 -16.28 1.60 17.06
C LYS A 28 -14.91 1.94 17.63
N GLU A 29 -14.02 0.96 17.78
CA GLU A 29 -12.66 1.19 18.27
C GLU A 29 -11.87 2.15 17.35
N ILE A 30 -11.99 1.99 16.03
CA ILE A 30 -11.35 2.90 15.07
C ILE A 30 -11.93 4.32 15.19
N ILE A 31 -13.25 4.45 15.26
CA ILE A 31 -13.93 5.76 15.32
C ILE A 31 -13.52 6.53 16.58
N GLU A 32 -13.38 5.84 17.71
CA GLU A 32 -12.99 6.45 19.00
C GLU A 32 -11.58 7.04 19.00
N ARG A 33 -10.72 6.70 18.02
CA ARG A 33 -9.38 7.29 17.86
C ARG A 33 -9.40 8.71 17.29
N TYR A 34 -10.54 9.15 16.77
CA TYR A 34 -10.67 10.44 16.10
C TYR A 34 -11.66 11.38 16.81
N PRO A 35 -11.37 12.69 16.89
CA PRO A 35 -12.31 13.66 17.44
C PRO A 35 -13.55 13.86 16.55
N GLN A 36 -13.44 13.59 15.25
CA GLN A 36 -14.53 13.63 14.29
C GLN A 36 -14.70 12.25 13.66
N ALA A 37 -15.89 11.67 13.76
CA ALA A 37 -16.16 10.31 13.26
C ALA A 37 -15.82 10.15 11.76
N ARG A 38 -16.12 11.18 10.95
CA ARG A 38 -15.81 11.17 9.49
C ARG A 38 -14.33 10.88 9.19
N SER A 39 -13.40 11.26 10.07
CA SER A 39 -11.97 11.01 9.89
C SER A 39 -11.59 9.52 9.94
N ALA A 40 -12.47 8.68 10.48
CA ALA A 40 -12.29 7.22 10.51
C ALA A 40 -12.61 6.54 9.17
N LEU A 41 -13.05 7.26 8.14
CA LEU A 41 -13.47 6.64 6.88
C LEU A 41 -12.36 5.83 6.20
N LEU A 42 -11.14 6.34 6.16
CA LEU A 42 -10.01 5.64 5.53
C LEU A 42 -9.70 4.30 6.24
N PRO A 43 -9.46 4.26 7.55
CA PRO A 43 -9.23 2.98 8.23
C PRO A 43 -10.45 2.06 8.20
N LEU A 44 -11.68 2.57 8.17
CA LEU A 44 -12.87 1.71 8.00
C LEU A 44 -12.94 1.05 6.61
N LEU A 45 -12.50 1.73 5.55
CA LEU A 45 -12.39 1.14 4.22
C LEU A 45 -11.33 0.03 4.19
N HIS A 46 -10.21 0.21 4.89
CA HIS A 46 -9.23 -0.85 5.10
C HIS A 46 -9.80 -2.02 5.93
N LEU A 47 -10.63 -1.75 6.94
CA LEU A 47 -11.27 -2.77 7.77
C LEU A 47 -12.17 -3.68 6.93
N VAL A 48 -13.08 -3.12 6.13
CA VAL A 48 -13.98 -3.93 5.28
C VAL A 48 -13.20 -4.66 4.17
N GLN A 49 -12.15 -4.02 3.63
CA GLN A 49 -11.23 -4.67 2.70
C GLN A 49 -10.49 -5.84 3.36
N GLY A 50 -10.18 -5.77 4.65
CA GLY A 50 -9.58 -6.87 5.41
C GLY A 50 -10.51 -8.07 5.60
N VAL A 51 -11.82 -7.90 5.44
CA VAL A 51 -12.77 -9.03 5.47
C VAL A 51 -12.94 -9.67 4.09
N GLU A 52 -13.07 -8.85 3.05
CA GLU A 52 -13.46 -9.34 1.71
C GLU A 52 -12.30 -9.45 0.71
N GLY A 53 -11.16 -8.80 0.99
CA GLY A 53 -10.04 -8.62 0.06
C GLY A 53 -10.24 -7.47 -0.93
N TYR A 54 -11.36 -6.74 -0.83
CA TYR A 54 -11.68 -5.55 -1.62
C TYR A 54 -12.84 -4.79 -0.95
N VAL A 55 -13.07 -3.55 -1.36
CA VAL A 55 -14.19 -2.72 -0.90
C VAL A 55 -15.43 -3.02 -1.77
N SER A 56 -16.33 -3.85 -1.23
CA SER A 56 -17.60 -4.18 -1.86
C SER A 56 -18.65 -3.08 -1.63
N GLY A 57 -19.80 -3.18 -2.33
CA GLY A 57 -20.97 -2.34 -2.03
C GLY A 57 -21.49 -2.52 -0.60
N THR A 58 -21.34 -3.72 -0.03
CA THR A 58 -21.72 -4.02 1.36
C THR A 58 -20.79 -3.32 2.34
N GLY A 59 -19.48 -3.29 2.04
CA GLY A 59 -18.51 -2.52 2.81
C GLY A 59 -18.78 -1.02 2.77
N ILE A 60 -19.16 -0.49 1.59
CA ILE A 60 -19.56 0.92 1.42
C ILE A 60 -20.76 1.26 2.30
N GLU A 61 -21.85 0.48 2.21
CA GLU A 61 -23.07 0.65 3.03
C GLU A 61 -22.73 0.59 4.52
N PHE A 62 -21.91 -0.39 4.92
CA PHE A 62 -21.46 -0.52 6.31
C PHE A 62 -20.73 0.74 6.80
N CYS A 63 -19.73 1.23 6.05
CA CYS A 63 -19.00 2.44 6.42
C CYS A 63 -19.89 3.68 6.46
N ALA A 64 -20.83 3.81 5.52
CA ALA A 64 -21.79 4.90 5.47
C ALA A 64 -22.68 4.92 6.72
N GLU A 65 -23.22 3.77 7.11
CA GLU A 65 -24.00 3.60 8.34
C GLU A 65 -23.21 3.95 9.60
N GLN A 66 -21.97 3.46 9.73
CA GLN A 66 -21.16 3.70 10.94
C GLN A 66 -20.82 5.18 11.14
N LEU A 67 -20.68 5.94 10.05
CA LEU A 67 -20.24 7.33 10.08
C LEU A 67 -21.37 8.35 9.87
N GLY A 68 -22.58 7.91 9.58
CA GLY A 68 -23.69 8.79 9.19
C GLY A 68 -23.43 9.53 7.88
N LEU A 69 -22.73 8.89 6.94
CA LEU A 69 -22.44 9.42 5.60
C LEU A 69 -23.39 8.82 4.57
N THR A 70 -23.40 9.38 3.37
CA THR A 70 -24.07 8.75 2.22
C THR A 70 -23.15 7.73 1.54
N ASP A 71 -23.74 6.69 0.92
CA ASP A 71 -22.99 5.72 0.10
C ASP A 71 -22.19 6.42 -1.01
N ALA A 72 -22.70 7.53 -1.55
CA ALA A 72 -22.02 8.32 -2.58
C ALA A 72 -20.74 8.98 -2.05
N GLU A 73 -20.75 9.52 -0.84
CA GLU A 73 -19.55 10.10 -0.21
C GLU A 73 -18.49 9.03 0.06
N VAL A 74 -18.89 7.87 0.56
CA VAL A 74 -17.99 6.74 0.81
C VAL A 74 -17.42 6.21 -0.51
N THR A 75 -18.26 6.05 -1.53
CA THR A 75 -17.87 5.62 -2.88
C THR A 75 -16.86 6.61 -3.50
N ALA A 76 -17.08 7.92 -3.34
CA ALA A 76 -16.15 8.93 -3.83
C ALA A 76 -14.75 8.75 -3.23
N VAL A 77 -14.64 8.47 -1.92
CA VAL A 77 -13.35 8.23 -1.25
C VAL A 77 -12.73 6.90 -1.68
N ALA A 78 -13.53 5.82 -1.71
CA ALA A 78 -13.06 4.49 -2.12
C ALA A 78 -12.61 4.42 -3.59
N THR A 79 -13.09 5.33 -4.44
CA THR A 79 -12.67 5.43 -5.84
C THR A 79 -11.55 6.43 -6.09
N PHE A 80 -11.33 7.36 -5.16
CA PHE A 80 -10.27 8.36 -5.24
C PHE A 80 -8.91 7.79 -4.86
N TYR A 81 -8.82 7.01 -3.78
CA TYR A 81 -7.57 6.41 -3.33
C TYR A 81 -7.35 5.03 -3.97
N SER A 82 -6.22 4.84 -4.64
CA SER A 82 -5.85 3.59 -5.33
C SER A 82 -5.66 2.39 -4.40
N MET A 83 -5.36 2.62 -3.11
CA MET A 83 -5.17 1.57 -2.11
C MET A 83 -6.42 0.75 -1.79
N TYR A 84 -7.61 1.26 -2.14
CA TYR A 84 -8.87 0.56 -1.99
C TYR A 84 -9.20 -0.21 -3.26
N ARG A 85 -9.08 -1.53 -3.17
CA ARG A 85 -9.41 -2.44 -4.28
C ARG A 85 -10.91 -2.44 -4.46
N ARG A 86 -11.38 -2.33 -5.70
CA ARG A 86 -12.81 -2.33 -6.03
C ARG A 86 -13.26 -3.65 -6.67
N THR A 87 -12.30 -4.52 -6.94
CA THR A 87 -12.48 -5.85 -7.51
C THR A 87 -11.79 -6.89 -6.62
N PRO A 88 -12.26 -8.14 -6.62
CA PRO A 88 -11.62 -9.22 -5.87
C PRO A 88 -10.11 -9.26 -6.13
N THR A 89 -9.35 -9.16 -5.06
CA THR A 89 -7.88 -9.19 -5.06
C THR A 89 -7.44 -10.50 -4.40
N GLY A 90 -6.41 -11.12 -4.96
CA GLY A 90 -5.84 -12.36 -4.44
C GLY A 90 -5.15 -12.17 -3.09
N ASP A 91 -4.62 -13.26 -2.55
CA ASP A 91 -3.90 -13.22 -1.27
C ASP A 91 -2.65 -12.33 -1.33
N TYR A 92 -2.06 -12.16 -2.51
CA TYR A 92 -0.89 -11.33 -2.75
C TYR A 92 -1.13 -10.31 -3.86
N HIS A 93 -1.21 -9.05 -3.47
CA HIS A 93 -1.23 -7.92 -4.39
C HIS A 93 0.21 -7.52 -4.75
N VAL A 94 0.64 -7.85 -5.96
CA VAL A 94 2.00 -7.65 -6.49
C VAL A 94 2.02 -6.42 -7.39
N GLY A 95 2.55 -5.31 -6.88
CA GLY A 95 2.72 -4.05 -7.59
C GLY A 95 4.14 -3.87 -8.11
N VAL A 96 4.31 -3.67 -9.42
CA VAL A 96 5.62 -3.34 -10.02
C VAL A 96 5.70 -1.83 -10.26
N CYS A 97 6.69 -1.16 -9.68
CA CYS A 97 6.90 0.27 -9.95
C CYS A 97 7.39 0.46 -11.38
N THR A 98 6.63 1.19 -12.19
CA THR A 98 6.98 1.52 -13.58
C THR A 98 7.19 3.02 -13.79
N ASN A 99 7.36 3.78 -12.71
CA ASN A 99 7.68 5.20 -12.81
C ASN A 99 9.16 5.40 -13.22
N THR A 100 9.47 6.59 -13.71
CA THR A 100 10.69 7.00 -14.44
C THR A 100 11.95 6.24 -14.08
N LEU A 101 12.40 6.28 -12.81
CA LEU A 101 13.66 5.63 -12.45
C LEU A 101 13.56 4.10 -12.48
N CYS A 102 12.49 3.52 -11.95
CA CYS A 102 12.29 2.07 -12.04
C CYS A 102 12.15 1.62 -13.49
N ALA A 103 11.42 2.36 -14.34
CA ALA A 103 11.32 2.09 -15.77
C ALA A 103 12.70 2.02 -16.45
N VAL A 104 13.56 3.04 -16.21
CA VAL A 104 14.94 3.06 -16.72
C VAL A 104 15.76 1.86 -16.22
N MET A 105 15.58 1.48 -14.95
CA MET A 105 16.32 0.37 -14.33
C MET A 105 15.75 -1.02 -14.67
N GLY A 106 14.61 -1.11 -15.36
CA GLY A 106 14.04 -2.38 -15.84
C GLY A 106 12.66 -2.77 -15.30
N GLY A 107 11.98 -1.90 -14.56
CA GLY A 107 10.63 -2.12 -14.02
C GLY A 107 9.59 -2.47 -15.10
N ASP A 108 9.64 -1.81 -16.26
CA ASP A 108 8.75 -2.15 -17.39
C ASP A 108 8.99 -3.57 -17.91
N ARG A 109 10.25 -4.02 -17.89
CA ARG A 109 10.63 -5.38 -18.30
C ARG A 109 10.13 -6.41 -17.30
N ILE A 110 10.26 -6.13 -16.01
CA ILE A 110 9.71 -6.96 -14.93
C ILE A 110 8.20 -7.10 -15.10
N PHE A 111 7.48 -6.00 -15.25
CA PHE A 111 6.02 -6.02 -15.39
C PHE A 111 5.59 -6.81 -16.63
N ALA A 112 6.23 -6.58 -17.78
CA ALA A 112 5.94 -7.32 -19.01
C ALA A 112 6.19 -8.84 -18.86
N GLU A 113 7.27 -9.21 -18.20
CA GLU A 113 7.62 -10.62 -17.96
C GLU A 113 6.63 -11.31 -17.02
N LEU A 114 6.25 -10.65 -15.93
CA LEU A 114 5.25 -11.18 -14.99
C LEU A 114 3.88 -11.35 -15.66
N LYS A 115 3.46 -10.40 -16.50
CA LYS A 115 2.22 -10.56 -17.29
C LYS A 115 2.26 -11.79 -18.17
N GLN A 116 3.37 -12.02 -18.86
CA GLN A 116 3.53 -13.20 -19.73
C GLN A 116 3.56 -14.50 -18.92
N HIS A 117 4.27 -14.50 -17.78
CA HIS A 117 4.42 -15.68 -16.94
C HIS A 117 3.12 -16.10 -16.27
N LEU A 118 2.41 -15.14 -15.68
CA LEU A 118 1.17 -15.38 -14.95
C LEU A 118 -0.06 -15.47 -15.88
N GLY A 119 0.05 -15.00 -17.12
CA GLY A 119 -1.03 -14.99 -18.09
C GLY A 119 -2.16 -14.00 -17.76
N ILE A 120 -1.84 -12.95 -17.00
CA ILE A 120 -2.79 -11.92 -16.53
C ILE A 120 -2.31 -10.51 -16.86
N GLY A 121 -3.24 -9.57 -16.89
CA GLY A 121 -3.03 -8.15 -17.11
C GLY A 121 -2.90 -7.32 -15.84
N HIS A 122 -2.95 -6.00 -16.02
CA HIS A 122 -3.00 -5.04 -14.92
C HIS A 122 -4.33 -5.15 -14.16
N GLY A 123 -4.27 -5.27 -12.84
CA GLY A 123 -5.42 -5.34 -11.96
C GLY A 123 -6.16 -6.69 -12.01
N GLU A 124 -5.65 -7.63 -12.80
CA GLU A 124 -6.20 -8.98 -12.93
C GLU A 124 -5.57 -9.93 -11.90
N THR A 125 -6.29 -11.00 -11.59
CA THR A 125 -5.91 -12.01 -10.59
C THR A 125 -5.74 -13.36 -11.27
N THR A 126 -4.72 -14.11 -10.87
CA THR A 126 -4.47 -15.48 -11.35
C THR A 126 -5.67 -16.40 -11.08
N ALA A 127 -5.84 -17.44 -11.90
CA ALA A 127 -6.99 -18.35 -11.80
C ALA A 127 -7.05 -19.15 -10.49
N ASP A 128 -5.92 -19.32 -9.81
CA ASP A 128 -5.82 -19.91 -8.48
C ASP A 128 -6.17 -18.93 -7.34
N GLY A 129 -6.42 -17.66 -7.65
CA GLY A 129 -6.76 -16.62 -6.68
C GLY A 129 -5.59 -16.11 -5.86
N ALA A 130 -4.35 -16.54 -6.13
CA ALA A 130 -3.21 -16.21 -5.28
C ALA A 130 -2.63 -14.82 -5.55
N VAL A 131 -2.42 -14.44 -6.81
CA VAL A 131 -1.68 -13.21 -7.17
C VAL A 131 -2.56 -12.26 -7.99
N THR A 132 -2.66 -11.01 -7.55
CA THR A 132 -3.16 -9.90 -8.36
C THR A 132 -1.98 -9.04 -8.80
N LEU A 133 -1.81 -8.83 -10.12
CA LEU A 133 -0.68 -8.09 -10.67
C LEU A 133 -1.07 -6.65 -11.00
N GLU A 134 -0.31 -5.67 -10.53
CA GLU A 134 -0.56 -4.25 -10.76
C GLU A 134 0.70 -3.53 -11.27
N HIS A 135 0.54 -2.59 -12.22
CA HIS A 135 1.57 -1.58 -12.45
C HIS A 135 1.28 -0.46 -11.47
N VAL A 136 2.25 -0.13 -10.64
CA VAL A 136 2.10 0.92 -9.64
C VAL A 136 2.99 2.11 -9.99
N GLU A 137 2.57 3.26 -9.49
CA GLU A 137 3.34 4.49 -9.58
C GLU A 137 4.52 4.48 -8.58
N CYS A 138 5.15 5.64 -8.38
CA CYS A 138 6.32 5.77 -7.53
C CYS A 138 6.05 5.31 -6.08
N ASN A 139 6.78 4.28 -5.63
CA ASN A 139 6.80 3.82 -4.24
C ASN A 139 7.83 4.55 -3.35
N ALA A 140 8.39 5.67 -3.82
CA ALA A 140 9.41 6.46 -3.12
C ALA A 140 10.67 5.69 -2.64
N ALA A 141 10.99 4.58 -3.31
CA ALA A 141 12.16 3.73 -3.04
C ALA A 141 13.15 3.73 -4.21
N CYS A 142 13.31 4.90 -4.85
CA CYS A 142 14.10 5.11 -6.06
C CYS A 142 15.55 4.61 -5.94
N ASP A 143 16.16 4.74 -4.77
CA ASP A 143 17.55 4.35 -4.52
C ASP A 143 17.78 2.83 -4.57
N TYR A 144 16.68 2.06 -4.55
CA TYR A 144 16.63 0.61 -4.58
C TYR A 144 15.93 0.06 -5.83
N ALA A 145 15.79 0.89 -6.87
CA ALA A 145 15.13 0.52 -8.11
C ALA A 145 15.85 -0.62 -8.85
N PRO A 146 15.12 -1.53 -9.53
CA PRO A 146 13.66 -1.62 -9.61
C PRO A 146 13.01 -2.18 -8.33
N VAL A 147 11.83 -1.65 -7.97
CA VAL A 147 11.10 -2.04 -6.76
C VAL A 147 9.80 -2.75 -7.13
N VAL A 148 9.58 -3.92 -6.52
CA VAL A 148 8.29 -4.60 -6.47
C VAL A 148 7.75 -4.49 -5.06
N MET A 149 6.44 -4.34 -4.92
CA MET A 149 5.75 -4.31 -3.63
C MET A 149 4.75 -5.46 -3.57
N VAL A 150 4.77 -6.24 -2.49
CA VAL A 150 3.78 -7.29 -2.25
C VAL A 150 3.09 -6.99 -0.94
N ASN A 151 1.78 -6.73 -0.97
CA ASN A 151 0.99 -6.42 0.23
C ASN A 151 1.67 -5.37 1.14
N TRP A 152 2.11 -4.25 0.56
CA TRP A 152 2.81 -3.15 1.26
C TRP A 152 4.24 -3.42 1.76
N GLU A 153 4.78 -4.61 1.52
CA GLU A 153 6.19 -4.91 1.79
C GLU A 153 7.06 -4.69 0.55
N PHE A 154 8.25 -4.15 0.77
CA PHE A 154 9.20 -3.80 -0.28
C PHE A 154 10.08 -4.99 -0.67
N PHE A 155 10.21 -5.21 -1.98
CA PHE A 155 11.18 -6.08 -2.61
C PHE A 155 12.07 -5.22 -3.50
N ASP A 156 13.26 -4.96 -2.99
CA ASP A 156 14.22 -4.04 -3.60
C ASP A 156 15.10 -4.73 -4.64
N ASN A 157 15.75 -3.92 -5.50
CA ASN A 157 16.74 -4.35 -6.49
C ASN A 157 16.29 -5.54 -7.35
N GLN A 158 15.01 -5.58 -7.70
CA GLN A 158 14.42 -6.72 -8.40
C GLN A 158 14.90 -6.79 -9.85
N THR A 159 15.07 -8.02 -10.32
CA THR A 159 15.26 -8.35 -11.74
C THR A 159 14.05 -9.12 -12.25
N PRO A 160 13.89 -9.30 -13.57
CA PRO A 160 12.80 -10.12 -14.10
C PRO A 160 12.84 -11.57 -13.56
N GLU A 161 14.03 -12.14 -13.40
CA GLU A 161 14.21 -13.49 -12.85
C GLU A 161 13.84 -13.57 -11.37
N SER A 162 14.27 -12.60 -10.55
CA SER A 162 13.93 -12.60 -9.12
C SER A 162 12.44 -12.35 -8.90
N ALA A 163 11.83 -11.46 -9.69
CA ALA A 163 10.40 -11.19 -9.62
C ALA A 163 9.56 -12.41 -10.03
N ARG A 164 10.00 -13.17 -11.03
CA ARG A 164 9.38 -14.45 -11.41
C ARG A 164 9.45 -15.47 -10.28
N ALA A 165 10.64 -15.65 -9.71
CA ALA A 165 10.83 -16.55 -8.58
C ALA A 165 9.95 -16.14 -7.38
N LEU A 166 9.86 -14.84 -7.10
CA LEU A 166 9.00 -14.30 -6.06
C LEU A 166 7.53 -14.70 -6.26
N VAL A 167 6.95 -14.45 -7.44
CA VAL A 167 5.53 -14.80 -7.67
C VAL A 167 5.30 -16.31 -7.67
N ASP A 168 6.27 -17.12 -8.07
CA ASP A 168 6.17 -18.58 -7.99
C ASP A 168 6.18 -19.07 -6.55
N SER A 169 7.08 -18.55 -5.70
CA SER A 169 7.10 -18.84 -4.26
C SER A 169 5.77 -18.47 -3.59
N LEU A 170 5.21 -17.31 -3.91
CA LEU A 170 3.91 -16.88 -3.39
C LEU A 170 2.77 -17.85 -3.77
N ARG A 171 2.73 -18.27 -5.04
CA ARG A 171 1.72 -19.22 -5.54
C ARG A 171 1.87 -20.63 -4.97
N ASN A 172 3.10 -21.02 -4.61
CA ASN A 172 3.40 -22.28 -3.93
C ASN A 172 3.13 -22.24 -2.42
N GLY A 173 2.72 -21.09 -1.87
CA GLY A 173 2.47 -20.92 -0.44
C GLY A 173 3.74 -20.89 0.42
N GLU A 174 4.89 -20.57 -0.19
CA GLU A 174 6.14 -20.42 0.53
C GLU A 174 6.13 -19.14 1.37
N GLN A 175 6.77 -19.20 2.53
CA GLN A 175 6.95 -18.04 3.39
C GLN A 175 8.04 -17.15 2.81
N VAL A 176 7.66 -15.96 2.37
CA VAL A 176 8.56 -14.96 1.79
C VAL A 176 8.60 -13.74 2.71
N THR A 177 9.79 -13.18 2.91
CA THR A 177 10.00 -11.95 3.69
C THR A 177 10.45 -10.83 2.75
N GLY A 178 9.89 -9.63 2.91
CA GLY A 178 10.33 -8.46 2.15
C GLY A 178 11.75 -8.05 2.50
N THR A 179 12.41 -7.27 1.65
CA THR A 179 13.81 -6.85 1.85
C THR A 179 14.02 -6.08 3.16
N ARG A 180 12.98 -5.35 3.59
CA ARG A 180 13.02 -4.45 4.75
C ARG A 180 12.16 -4.93 5.92
N SER A 181 11.53 -6.08 5.77
CA SER A 181 10.51 -6.57 6.69
C SER A 181 11.15 -7.51 7.72
N GLY A 182 10.81 -7.34 9.00
CA GLY A 182 11.23 -8.29 10.04
C GLY A 182 10.40 -9.58 10.06
N ALA A 183 9.16 -9.54 9.54
CA ALA A 183 8.24 -10.66 9.50
C ALA A 183 7.96 -11.17 8.06
N PRO A 184 7.68 -12.48 7.88
CA PRO A 184 7.17 -13.01 6.62
C PRO A 184 5.84 -12.38 6.22
N LEU A 185 5.56 -12.30 4.92
CA LEU A 185 4.33 -11.77 4.35
C LEU A 185 3.07 -12.44 4.93
N CYS A 186 2.02 -11.64 5.13
CA CYS A 186 0.66 -12.11 5.38
C CYS A 186 -0.23 -11.84 4.16
N THR A 187 -1.47 -12.31 4.21
CA THR A 187 -2.42 -12.12 3.10
C THR A 187 -2.80 -10.64 2.96
N PHE A 188 -3.29 -10.26 1.78
CA PHE A 188 -3.75 -8.89 1.52
C PHE A 188 -4.87 -8.46 2.47
N ARG A 189 -5.69 -9.42 2.92
CA ARG A 189 -6.73 -9.22 3.93
C ARG A 189 -6.14 -8.89 5.30
N ASP A 190 -5.13 -9.65 5.73
CA ASP A 190 -4.44 -9.40 7.00
C ASP A 190 -3.70 -8.05 6.98
N THR A 191 -2.99 -7.75 5.88
CA THR A 191 -2.36 -6.43 5.69
C THR A 191 -3.39 -5.30 5.74
N SER A 192 -4.55 -5.46 5.08
CA SER A 192 -5.61 -4.45 5.11
C SER A 192 -6.15 -4.25 6.53
N ARG A 193 -6.26 -5.32 7.32
CA ARG A 193 -6.61 -5.20 8.73
C ARG A 193 -5.54 -4.44 9.54
N ILE A 194 -4.26 -4.69 9.30
CA ILE A 194 -3.16 -3.96 9.95
C ILE A 194 -3.25 -2.47 9.57
N LEU A 195 -3.48 -2.15 8.30
CA LEU A 195 -3.66 -0.77 7.81
C LEU A 195 -4.93 -0.08 8.33
N ALA A 196 -5.94 -0.83 8.76
CA ALA A 196 -7.08 -0.29 9.50
C ALA A 196 -6.69 0.16 10.92
N GLY A 197 -5.45 -0.11 11.34
CA GLY A 197 -4.85 0.30 12.60
C GLY A 197 -4.96 -0.75 13.70
N PHE A 198 -5.17 -2.03 13.35
CA PHE A 198 -5.02 -3.13 14.32
C PHE A 198 -3.56 -3.56 14.41
N PRO A 199 -3.09 -4.01 15.58
CA PRO A 199 -1.71 -4.42 15.75
C PRO A 199 -1.38 -5.61 14.85
N ASP A 200 -0.14 -5.62 14.34
CA ASP A 200 0.44 -6.79 13.72
C ASP A 200 1.01 -7.71 14.80
N GLU A 201 0.42 -8.91 14.92
CA GLU A 201 0.78 -9.89 15.95
C GLU A 201 1.86 -10.88 15.48
N ARG A 202 2.35 -10.76 14.23
CA ARG A 202 3.43 -11.60 13.73
C ARG A 202 4.71 -11.34 14.52
N THR A 203 5.49 -12.39 14.75
CA THR A 203 6.82 -12.26 15.35
C THR A 203 7.70 -11.40 14.44
N ASP A 204 8.46 -10.48 15.06
CA ASP A 204 9.37 -9.56 14.38
C ASP A 204 8.71 -8.55 13.42
N ALA A 205 7.38 -8.35 13.50
CA ALA A 205 6.65 -7.41 12.66
C ALA A 205 7.18 -5.96 12.70
N ASN A 206 7.74 -5.55 13.84
CA ASN A 206 8.29 -4.21 14.04
C ASN A 206 9.83 -4.14 13.91
N GLU A 207 10.49 -5.25 13.58
CA GLU A 207 11.96 -5.37 13.53
C GLU A 207 12.51 -5.15 12.10
N GLY A 208 11.86 -4.27 11.32
CA GLY A 208 12.29 -3.96 9.95
C GLY A 208 13.56 -3.09 9.89
N ASP A 209 14.31 -3.22 8.80
CA ASP A 209 15.52 -2.43 8.51
C ASP A 209 15.25 -1.46 7.34
N PRO A 210 15.41 -0.14 7.50
CA PRO A 210 15.22 0.83 6.41
C PRO A 210 16.26 0.71 5.28
N GLY A 211 17.32 -0.07 5.46
CA GLY A 211 18.42 -0.25 4.52
C GLY A 211 19.52 0.81 4.65
N GLU A 212 20.54 0.70 3.81
CA GLU A 212 21.68 1.63 3.83
C GLU A 212 21.28 3.06 3.41
N ALA A 213 21.90 4.06 4.03
CA ALA A 213 21.72 5.45 3.60
C ALA A 213 22.23 5.67 2.17
N THR A 214 21.43 6.36 1.35
CA THR A 214 21.74 6.70 -0.04
C THR A 214 22.84 7.77 -0.16
N LEU A 215 24.08 7.38 0.10
CA LEU A 215 25.24 8.27 0.14
C LEU A 215 26.12 8.16 -1.10
N ALA A 216 25.70 7.45 -2.15
CA ALA A 216 26.50 7.25 -3.36
C ALA A 216 26.93 8.58 -4.00
N GLY A 217 26.00 9.53 -4.16
CA GLY A 217 26.29 10.86 -4.69
C GLY A 217 27.29 11.63 -3.83
N LEU A 218 27.16 11.59 -2.50
CA LEU A 218 28.09 12.22 -1.57
C LEU A 218 29.49 11.60 -1.63
N ARG A 219 29.57 10.26 -1.71
CA ARG A 219 30.84 9.53 -1.85
C ARG A 219 31.53 9.92 -3.16
N CYS A 220 30.80 9.98 -4.28
CA CYS A 220 31.33 10.44 -5.57
C CYS A 220 31.80 11.90 -5.51
N ALA A 221 31.01 12.81 -4.93
CA ALA A 221 31.40 14.22 -4.80
C ALA A 221 32.72 14.39 -4.03
N ARG A 222 32.87 13.69 -2.90
CA ARG A 222 34.10 13.69 -2.09
C ARG A 222 35.30 13.10 -2.85
N ALA A 223 35.07 12.10 -3.69
CA ALA A 223 36.12 11.48 -4.51
C ALA A 223 36.58 12.37 -5.68
N THR A 224 35.74 13.30 -6.15
CA THR A 224 36.00 14.05 -7.41
C THR A 224 36.47 15.49 -7.22
N SER A 225 36.94 15.89 -6.02
CA SER A 225 37.41 17.26 -5.73
C SER A 225 36.40 18.35 -6.16
N VAL A 226 35.10 18.04 -6.17
CA VAL A 226 34.08 19.01 -6.58
C VAL A 226 34.14 20.17 -5.58
N PRO A 227 34.32 21.42 -6.04
CA PRO A 227 34.38 22.56 -5.15
C PRO A 227 33.14 22.60 -4.28
N GLU A 228 33.34 22.70 -2.97
CA GLU A 228 32.27 22.84 -1.99
C GLU A 228 31.42 24.04 -2.40
N GLN A 229 30.13 23.80 -2.69
CA GLN A 229 29.23 24.88 -3.04
C GLN A 229 29.05 25.75 -1.79
N PRO A 230 29.02 27.08 -1.90
CA PRO A 230 28.75 27.93 -0.75
C PRO A 230 27.43 27.52 -0.12
N VAL A 231 27.44 27.31 1.20
CA VAL A 231 26.23 26.99 1.96
C VAL A 231 25.23 28.12 1.75
N HIS A 232 24.10 27.81 1.12
CA HIS A 232 23.01 28.78 1.01
C HIS A 232 22.38 28.94 2.40
N THR A 233 22.75 30.00 3.11
CA THR A 233 22.08 30.35 4.37
C THR A 233 20.62 30.67 4.09
N SER A 234 19.71 30.08 4.87
CA SER A 234 18.29 30.33 4.69
C SER A 234 17.97 31.72 5.26
N PRO A 235 17.18 32.58 4.59
CA PRO A 235 16.75 33.87 5.15
C PRO A 235 15.83 33.72 6.39
N PHE A 236 15.56 32.48 6.83
CA PHE A 236 14.84 32.19 8.08
C PHE A 236 15.76 32.00 9.29
N GLU A 237 17.06 31.79 9.11
CA GLU A 237 18.02 31.68 10.24
C GLU A 237 18.31 33.04 10.90
N GLU A 238 18.09 34.16 10.20
CA GLU A 238 18.34 35.51 10.72
C GLU A 238 17.21 36.05 11.63
N ARG A 239 16.09 35.34 11.80
CA ARG A 239 14.94 35.80 12.61
C ARG A 239 14.76 35.06 13.94
N GLY A 240 15.85 34.54 14.50
CA GLY A 240 15.82 33.61 15.62
C GLY A 240 16.47 34.07 16.93
N GLU A 241 16.79 35.35 17.13
CA GLU A 241 17.27 35.86 18.43
C GLU A 241 16.65 37.24 18.74
N SER A 242 15.37 37.26 19.08
CA SER A 242 14.82 38.31 19.93
C SER A 242 13.88 37.67 20.94
N GLU A 243 14.46 37.33 22.10
CA GLU A 243 13.75 36.83 23.27
C GLU A 243 12.56 37.71 23.66
N GLY A 244 11.51 37.02 24.09
CA GLY A 244 10.22 37.60 24.43
C GLY A 244 10.29 38.62 25.56
N GLY A 245 9.83 39.84 25.23
CA GLY A 245 9.40 40.85 26.18
C GLY A 245 7.88 40.86 26.32
N ASN A 246 7.40 40.30 27.44
CA ASN A 246 6.32 40.83 28.29
C ASN A 246 4.89 40.99 27.71
N ARG A 247 3.99 40.06 28.07
CA ARG A 247 2.80 40.26 28.94
C ARG A 247 1.78 39.14 28.78
#